data_AF-A0A453M0H8-F1
#
_entry.id   AF-A0A453M0H8-F1
#
_cell.length_a   1.000
_cell.length_b   1.000
_cell.length_c   1.000
_cell.angle_alpha   90.00
_cell.angle_beta   90.00
_cell.angle_gamma   90.00
#
_symmetry.space_group_name_H-M   'P 1'
#
loop_
_entity.id
_entity.type
_entity.pdbx_description
1 polymer ?
#
loop_
_entity_poly.entity_id
_entity_poly.type
_entity_poly.pdbx_seq_one_letter_code
_entity_poly.pdbx_strand_id
1 'polypeptide(L)' 'MKSIADEESKKYQSHFSEYIKKNIAGDDMEALYKKVHATIRAYPTMAKSTKEPPKTHKS' A
#
# COMPACT_ATOMS: atom_id res chain seq x y z
N MET A 1 -3.01 -1.22 -12.91
CA MET A 1 -1.86 -2.14 -12.80
C MET A 1 -1.75 -2.99 -14.06
N LYS A 2 -2.77 -3.77 -14.43
CA LYS A 2 -2.76 -4.64 -15.63
C LYS A 2 -2.37 -3.92 -16.94
N SER A 3 -3.10 -2.88 -17.35
CA SER A 3 -2.79 -2.16 -18.62
C SER A 3 -1.35 -1.63 -18.69
N ILE A 4 -0.86 -1.01 -17.63
CA ILE A 4 0.52 -0.48 -17.56
C ILE A 4 1.55 -1.62 -17.57
N ALA A 5 1.23 -2.78 -16.99
CA ALA A 5 2.12 -3.95 -17.01
C ALA A 5 2.33 -4.49 -18.43
N ASP A 6 1.27 -4.48 -19.24
CA ASP A 6 1.29 -5.00 -20.61
C ASP A 6 1.92 -3.99 -21.60
N GLU A 7 1.67 -2.69 -21.41
CA GLU A 7 2.09 -1.65 -22.36
C GLU A 7 3.45 -1.01 -22.01
N GLU A 8 3.77 -0.82 -20.72
CA GLU A 8 4.88 0.01 -20.27
C GLU A 8 5.64 -0.60 -19.07
N SER A 9 6.37 -1.70 -19.29
CA SER A 9 7.08 -2.44 -18.23
C SER A 9 7.97 -1.58 -17.30
N LYS A 10 8.72 -0.59 -17.84
CA LYS A 10 9.56 0.31 -17.02
C LYS A 10 8.73 1.19 -16.07
N LYS A 11 7.60 1.69 -16.55
CA LYS A 11 6.68 2.53 -15.77
C LYS A 11 5.91 1.70 -14.75
N TYR A 12 5.58 0.46 -15.10
CA TYR A 12 5.01 -0.49 -14.16
C TYR A 12 5.97 -0.76 -13.00
N GLN A 13 7.24 -1.04 -13.28
CA GLN A 13 8.23 -1.28 -12.23
C GLN A 13 8.45 -0.07 -11.32
N SER A 14 8.53 1.15 -11.87
CA SER A 14 8.78 2.35 -11.06
C SER A 14 7.57 2.72 -10.20
N HIS A 15 6.36 2.73 -10.77
CA HIS A 15 5.14 3.13 -10.05
C HIS A 15 4.63 2.08 -9.06
N PHE A 16 4.86 0.79 -9.35
CA PHE A 16 4.35 -0.31 -8.53
C PHE A 16 5.45 -1.08 -7.79
N SER A 17 6.64 -0.49 -7.64
CA SER A 17 7.79 -1.13 -6.96
C SER A 17 7.46 -1.72 -5.58
N GLU A 18 6.70 -1.00 -4.75
CA GLU A 18 6.29 -1.49 -3.43
C GLU A 18 5.27 -2.63 -3.50
N TYR A 19 4.39 -2.63 -4.51
CA TYR A 19 3.44 -3.72 -4.74
C TYR A 19 4.16 -4.97 -5.24
N ILE A 20 5.13 -4.81 -6.15
CA ILE A 20 5.99 -5.90 -6.64
C ILE A 20 6.79 -6.52 -5.49
N LYS A 21 7.45 -5.69 -4.65
CA LYS A 21 8.18 -6.18 -3.47
C LYS A 21 7.30 -6.98 -2.50
N LYS A 22 6.02 -6.61 -2.40
CA LYS A 22 5.03 -7.26 -1.53
C LYS A 22 4.26 -8.39 -2.23
N ASN A 23 4.59 -8.70 -3.49
CA ASN A 23 3.87 -9.66 -4.33
C ASN A 23 2.35 -9.41 -4.39
N ILE A 24 1.96 -8.15 -4.55
CA ILE A 24 0.56 -7.74 -4.70
C ILE A 24 0.32 -7.45 -6.19
N ALA A 25 -0.47 -8.30 -6.85
CA ALA A 25 -0.90 -8.10 -8.22
C ALA A 25 -2.17 -7.24 -8.30
N GLY A 26 -2.53 -6.82 -9.51
CA GLY A 26 -3.76 -6.05 -9.73
C GLY A 26 -5.04 -6.78 -9.28
N ASP A 27 -5.06 -8.10 -9.38
CA ASP A 27 -6.22 -8.92 -8.99
C ASP A 27 -6.34 -9.09 -7.47
N ASP A 28 -5.24 -8.93 -6.72
CA ASP A 28 -5.23 -9.05 -5.26
C ASP A 28 -5.82 -7.83 -4.55
N MET A 29 -5.93 -6.70 -5.27
CA MET A 29 -6.32 -5.41 -4.69
C MET A 29 -7.72 -5.46 -4.07
N GLU A 30 -8.69 -6.07 -4.75
CA GLU A 30 -10.06 -6.15 -4.24
C GLU A 30 -10.13 -6.97 -2.94
N ALA A 31 -9.48 -8.13 -2.90
CA ALA A 31 -9.42 -8.99 -1.73
C ALA A 31 -8.71 -8.32 -0.56
N LEU A 32 -7.59 -7.62 -0.83
CA LEU A 32 -6.86 -6.84 0.16
C LEU A 32 -7.75 -5.76 0.79
N TYR A 33 -8.46 -4.97 -0.01
CA TYR A 33 -9.36 -3.92 0.49
C TYR A 33 -10.52 -4.50 1.31
N LYS A 34 -11.14 -5.60 0.86
CA LYS A 34 -12.18 -6.29 1.62
C LYS A 34 -11.69 -6.72 3.01
N LYS A 35 -10.49 -7.32 3.07
CA LYS A 35 -9.85 -7.72 4.32
C LYS A 35 -9.58 -6.54 5.23
N VAL A 36 -9.00 -5.46 4.71
CA VAL A 36 -8.72 -4.22 5.47
C VAL A 36 -10.01 -3.64 6.05
N HIS A 37 -11.06 -3.54 5.25
CA HIS A 37 -12.35 -3.02 5.74
C HIS A 37 -12.98 -3.92 6.82
N ALA A 38 -12.92 -5.23 6.67
CA ALA A 38 -13.39 -6.15 7.71
C ALA A 38 -12.63 -5.95 9.03
N THR A 39 -11.30 -5.81 8.97
CA THR A 39 -10.46 -5.57 10.14
C THR A 39 -10.79 -4.24 10.82
N ILE A 40 -10.97 -3.15 10.06
CA ILE A 40 -11.32 -1.83 10.63
C ILE A 40 -12.72 -1.86 11.28
N ARG A 41 -13.70 -2.57 10.69
CA ARG A 41 -15.02 -2.72 11.31
C ARG A 41 -14.97 -3.51 12.61
N ALA A 42 -14.14 -4.56 12.66
CA ALA A 42 -13.95 -5.36 13.87
C ALA A 42 -13.19 -4.59 14.97
N TYR A 43 -12.22 -3.75 14.58
CA TYR A 43 -11.37 -2.97 15.48
C TYR A 43 -11.39 -1.49 15.10
N PRO A 44 -12.48 -0.75 15.42
CA PRO A 44 -12.67 0.64 14.98
C PRO A 44 -11.83 1.66 15.77
N THR A 45 -10.95 1.19 16.66
CA THR A 45 -10.11 2.04 17.49
C THR A 45 -8.86 2.48 16.75
N MET A 46 -8.50 3.75 16.89
CA MET A 46 -7.28 4.30 16.30
C MET A 46 -6.04 3.71 16.99
N ALA A 47 -5.15 3.07 16.23
CA ALA A 47 -3.87 2.62 16.74
C ALA A 47 -2.96 3.83 17.04
N LYS A 48 -2.34 3.86 18.21
CA LYS A 48 -1.35 4.89 18.55
C LYS A 48 -0.13 4.74 17.66
N SER A 49 0.40 5.86 17.17
CA SER A 49 1.66 5.87 16.41
C SER A 49 2.80 5.35 17.28
N THR A 50 3.55 4.38 16.77
CA THR A 50 4.83 3.93 17.34
C THR A 50 6.02 4.66 16.70
N LYS A 51 5.76 5.53 15.72
CA LYS A 51 6.80 6.30 15.04
C LYS A 51 7.39 7.33 16.02
N GLU A 52 8.71 7.40 16.07
CA GLU A 52 9.39 8.46 16.83
C GLU A 52 8.91 9.84 16.35
N PRO A 53 8.73 10.80 17.27
CA PRO A 53 8.44 12.16 16.88
C PRO A 53 9.55 12.67 15.94
N PRO A 54 9.23 13.48 14.92
CA PRO A 54 10.24 14.01 14.02
C PRO A 54 11.35 14.69 14.82
N LYS A 55 12.61 14.36 14.51
CA LYS A 55 13.73 15.19 14.95
C LYS A 55 13.49 16.57 14.38
N THR A 56 13.40 17.58 15.25
CA THR A 56 13.07 18.97 14.95
C THR A 56 13.55 19.39 13.56
N HIS A 57 12.66 19.95 12.73
CA HIS A 57 13.08 20.59 11.49
C HIS A 57 14.14 21.64 11.84
N LYS A 58 15.36 21.49 11.29
CA LYS A 58 16.32 22.59 11.31
C LYS A 58 15.73 23.68 10.41
N SER A 59 15.38 24.81 11.02
CA SER A 59 15.01 26.04 10.33
C SER A 59 16.17 26.57 9.48
#